data_AF-A0ABD0S0S8-F1
#
_entry.id   AF-A0ABD0S0S8-F1
#
_cell.length_a   1.000
_cell.length_b   1.000
_cell.length_c   1.000
_cell.angle_alpha   90.00
_cell.angle_beta   90.00
_cell.angle_gamma   90.00
#
_symmetry.space_group_name_H-M   'P 1'
#
loop_
_entity.id
_entity.type
_entity.pdbx_description
1 polymer ?
#
loop_
_entity_poly.entity_id
_entity_poly.type
_entity_poly.pdbx_seq_one_letter_code
_entity_poly.pdbx_strand_id
1 'polypeptide(L)' 'GPDHCVKCLNLKDGPNCVEKCPDGLQGANSFIFKYAETNNECHPCHPNCTQG' A
#
# COMPACT_ATOMS: atom_id res chain seq x y z
N GLY A 1 2.08 16.37 -8.55
CA GLY A 1 2.68 15.11 -8.07
C GLY A 1 1.59 14.08 -7.85
N PRO A 2 1.93 12.80 -7.64
CA PRO A 2 0.96 11.75 -7.27
C PRO A 2 0.16 12.07 -6.00
N ASP A 3 0.62 13.02 -5.18
CA ASP A 3 -0.05 13.48 -3.95
C ASP A 3 -1.24 14.45 -4.16
N HIS A 4 -1.50 14.89 -5.40
CA HIS A 4 -2.57 15.85 -5.73
C HIS A 4 -3.72 15.22 -6.53
N CYS A 5 -3.77 13.89 -6.59
CA CYS A 5 -4.79 13.16 -7.33
C CYS A 5 -6.10 13.08 -6.52
N VAL A 6 -7.22 13.50 -7.10
CA VAL A 6 -8.57 13.41 -6.48
C VAL A 6 -9.01 11.94 -6.32
N LYS A 7 -8.56 11.07 -7.22
CA LYS A 7 -8.77 9.62 -7.17
C LYS A 7 -7.60 8.91 -7.86
N CYS A 8 -7.11 7.83 -7.24
CA CYS A 8 -6.09 6.99 -7.85
C CYS A 8 -6.71 6.03 -8.89
N LEU A 9 -5.97 5.76 -9.98
CA LEU A 9 -6.42 4.87 -11.05
C LEU A 9 -6.47 3.40 -10.60
N ASN A 10 -5.41 2.95 -9.92
CA ASN A 10 -5.24 1.58 -9.48
C ASN A 10 -5.43 1.47 -7.96
N LEU A 11 -4.41 1.87 -7.18
CA LEU A 11 -4.43 1.78 -5.73
C LEU A 11 -3.91 3.06 -5.10
N LYS A 12 -4.32 3.32 -3.86
CA LYS A 12 -3.90 4.48 -3.07
C LYS A 12 -3.18 4.02 -1.82
N ASP A 13 -1.90 4.35 -1.70
CA ASP A 13 -1.10 4.12 -0.51
C ASP A 13 -0.88 5.43 0.24
N GLY A 14 -1.78 5.73 1.19
CA GLY A 14 -1.77 6.99 1.94
C GLY A 14 -1.96 8.20 0.99
N PRO A 15 -1.02 9.14 0.90
CA PRO A 15 -1.11 10.26 -0.03
C PRO A 15 -0.71 9.89 -1.47
N ASN A 16 -0.03 8.75 -1.68
CA ASN A 16 0.52 8.40 -2.98
C ASN A 16 -0.40 7.45 -3.75
N CYS A 17 -0.57 7.67 -5.05
CA CYS A 17 -1.16 6.67 -5.93
C CYS A 17 -0.10 5.66 -6.39
N VAL A 18 -0.40 4.37 -6.23
CA VAL A 18 0.47 3.25 -6.61
C VAL A 18 -0.27 2.29 -7.53
N GLU A 19 0.47 1.55 -8.36
CA GLU A 19 -0.14 0.51 -9.21
C GLU A 19 -0.41 -0.78 -8.42
N LYS A 20 0.46 -1.13 -7.48
CA LYS A 20 0.33 -2.30 -6.60
C LYS A 20 0.69 -1.90 -5.17
N CYS A 21 0.00 -2.45 -4.18
CA CYS A 21 0.36 -2.24 -2.77
C CYS A 21 1.72 -2.87 -2.43
N PRO A 22 2.46 -2.28 -1.48
CA PRO A 22 3.69 -2.83 -0.92
C PRO A 22 3.55 -4.28 -0.40
N ASP A 23 4.01 -5.27 -1.14
CA ASP A 23 3.97 -6.68 -0.73
C ASP A 23 5.41 -7.17 -0.51
N GLY A 24 5.95 -6.93 0.69
CA GLY A 24 7.30 -7.33 1.07
C GLY A 24 8.38 -6.27 0.86
N LEU A 25 8.01 -4.99 0.94
CA LEU A 25 9.00 -3.91 0.90
C LEU A 25 9.83 -3.87 2.19
N GLN A 26 11.15 -3.81 2.08
CA GLN A 26 12.01 -3.71 3.25
C GLN A 26 11.84 -2.33 3.92
N GLY A 27 11.17 -2.31 5.07
CA GLY A 27 11.03 -1.12 5.91
C GLY A 27 12.22 -0.91 6.83
N ALA A 28 12.10 0.06 7.74
CA ALA A 28 13.18 0.44 8.65
C ALA A 28 13.56 -0.68 9.65
N ASN A 29 12.58 -1.43 10.14
CA ASN A 29 12.78 -2.47 11.17
C ASN A 29 12.22 -3.84 10.78
N SER A 30 11.40 -3.93 9.74
CA SER A 30 10.73 -5.15 9.29
C SER A 30 10.28 -5.01 7.83
N PHE A 31 9.85 -6.11 7.23
CA PHE A 31 9.14 -6.06 5.96
C PHE A 31 7.78 -5.40 6.13
N ILE A 32 7.41 -4.58 5.15
CA ILE A 32 6.13 -3.89 5.04
C ILE A 32 5.30 -4.69 4.04
N PHE A 33 4.24 -5.29 4.55
CA PHE A 33 3.20 -5.92 3.77
C PHE A 33 1.94 -5.04 3.88
N LYS A 34 1.38 -4.70 2.74
CA LYS A 34 0.14 -3.97 2.57
C LYS A 34 -0.67 -4.67 1.50
N TYR A 35 -1.95 -4.82 1.77
CA TYR A 35 -2.89 -5.45 0.85
C TYR A 35 -3.83 -4.40 0.28
N ALA A 36 -4.34 -4.68 -0.92
CA ALA A 36 -5.35 -3.85 -1.56
C ALA A 36 -6.72 -4.20 -0.98
N GLU A 37 -7.35 -3.22 -0.33
CA GLU A 37 -8.75 -3.32 0.08
C GLU A 37 -9.70 -3.10 -1.11
N THR A 38 -10.97 -3.44 -0.92
CA THR A 38 -12.02 -3.31 -1.95
C THR A 38 -12.31 -1.87 -2.37
N ASN A 39 -11.88 -0.89 -1.57
CA ASN A 39 -11.92 0.54 -1.87
C ASN A 39 -10.70 1.02 -2.70
N ASN A 40 -9.85 0.11 -3.16
CA ASN A 40 -8.59 0.42 -3.83
C ASN A 40 -7.60 1.21 -2.96
N GLU A 41 -7.66 1.08 -1.63
CA GLU A 41 -6.65 1.61 -0.71
C GLU A 41 -5.72 0.51 -0.21
N CYS A 42 -4.45 0.85 -0.02
CA CYS A 42 -3.46 -0.03 0.56
C CYS A 42 -3.51 0.06 2.07
N HIS A 43 -3.85 -1.05 2.71
CA HIS A 43 -3.89 -1.15 4.17
C HIS A 43 -2.73 -1.99 4.69
N PRO A 44 -2.12 -1.63 5.82
CA PRO A 44 -1.06 -2.43 6.42
C PRO A 44 -1.60 -3.80 6.83
N CYS A 45 -0.89 -4.85 6.42
CA CYS A 45 -1.11 -6.19 6.92
C CYS A 45 -0.76 -6.28 8.41
N HIS A 46 -1.19 -7.37 9.04
CA HIS A 46 -0.77 -7.69 10.38
C HIS A 46 0.77 -7.81 10.45
N PRO A 47 1.44 -7.37 11.53
CA PRO A 47 2.91 -7.43 11.63
C PRO A 47 3.51 -8.84 11.56
N ASN A 48 2.69 -9.88 11.74
CA ASN A 48 3.08 -11.28 11.57
C ASN A 48 2.74 -11.85 10.18
N CYS A 49 2.17 -11.06 9.27
CA CYS A 49 1.93 -11.50 7.90
C CYS A 49 3.25 -11.57 7.14
N THR A 50 3.44 -12.68 6.42
CA THR A 50 4.59 -12.91 5.53
C THR A 50 4.25 -12.63 4.06
N GLN A 51 2.99 -12.35 3.74
CA GLN A 51 2.46 -12.00 2.41
C GLN A 51 1.25 -11.05 2.55
N GLY A 52 1.09 -10.13 1.59
CA GLY A 52 -0.02 -9.16 1.49
C GLY A 52 -0.83 -9.26 0.21
#